data_AF-A0A2V9QEX4-F1
#
_entry.id   AF-A0A2V9QEX4-F1
#
_cell.length_a   1.000
_cell.length_b   1.000
_cell.length_c   1.000
_cell.angle_alpha   90.00
_cell.angle_beta   90.00
_cell.angle_gamma   90.00
#
_symmetry.space_group_name_H-M   'P 1'
#
loop_
_entity.id
_entity.type
_entity.pdbx_description
1 polymer ?
#
loop_
_entity_poly.entity_id
_entity_poly.type
_entity_poly.pdbx_seq_one_letter_code
_entity_poly.pdbx_strand_id
1 'polypeptide(L)'
;MQTSGGFLDGETFHFSNNLNCFIGGRGTGKSTALQALAYSLGVRDALEEHDNCPGSVVTYCEDTNGILYRFERTRGSPPIVRAKEDQSIKDVPADAFRVEFFAQGDLAEVAKNPLKNPKLLQDFLDRHIAINDLQEQEQQLLQELTQNSAQLVFVRGAIRTGSSVHRSTIQGSVSIVQMGSVLNGQEDGSISILLRDRPHRYDRWLNSLLKNHLRVIRI
;
A
#
# COMPACT_ATOMS: atom_id res chain seq x y z
N MET A 1 -0.27 6.89 -26.54
CA MET A 1 -1.70 6.72 -26.22
C MET A 1 -2.51 6.86 -27.49
N GLN A 2 -3.49 6.00 -27.70
CA GLN A 2 -4.41 6.02 -28.84
C GLN A 2 -5.83 6.01 -28.30
N THR A 3 -6.69 6.86 -28.85
CA THR A 3 -8.10 6.99 -28.43
C THR A 3 -9.01 6.66 -29.61
N SER A 4 -10.11 5.95 -29.32
CA SER A 4 -11.16 5.65 -30.29
C SER A 4 -12.53 5.91 -29.69
N GLY A 5 -13.40 6.57 -30.45
CA GLY A 5 -14.68 7.13 -30.02
C GLY A 5 -14.55 8.42 -29.20
N GLY A 6 -15.69 9.04 -28.92
CA GLY A 6 -15.77 10.26 -28.10
C GLY A 6 -15.19 11.50 -28.79
N PHE A 7 -14.76 12.48 -28.00
CA PHE A 7 -14.25 13.75 -28.51
C PHE A 7 -12.86 13.65 -29.18
N LEU A 8 -12.06 12.65 -28.80
CA LEU A 8 -10.68 12.45 -29.28
C LEU A 8 -10.58 11.24 -30.22
N ASP A 9 -11.64 10.95 -30.98
CA ASP A 9 -11.66 9.76 -31.84
C ASP A 9 -10.53 9.78 -32.89
N GLY A 10 -9.78 8.69 -32.95
CA GLY A 10 -8.66 8.51 -33.90
C GLY A 10 -7.38 9.24 -33.51
N GLU A 11 -7.36 10.00 -32.41
CA GLU A 11 -6.18 10.74 -31.99
C GLU A 11 -5.09 9.82 -31.43
N THR A 12 -3.84 10.14 -31.78
CA THR A 12 -2.66 9.44 -31.29
C THR A 12 -1.70 10.43 -30.65
N PHE A 13 -1.41 10.22 -29.37
CA PHE A 13 -0.51 11.05 -28.59
C PHE A 13 0.80 10.31 -28.32
N HIS A 14 1.90 10.92 -28.75
CA HIS A 14 3.26 10.48 -28.45
C HIS A 14 3.82 11.34 -27.32
N PHE A 15 4.26 10.69 -26.25
CA PHE A 15 4.87 11.35 -25.10
C PHE A 15 6.39 11.20 -25.18
N SER A 16 7.10 12.24 -24.76
CA SER A 16 8.53 12.20 -24.50
C SER A 16 8.80 11.76 -23.06
N ASN A 17 10.03 11.32 -22.78
CA ASN A 17 10.48 10.95 -21.43
C ASN A 17 10.67 12.16 -20.50
N ASN A 18 10.44 13.37 -20.99
CA ASN A 18 10.62 14.63 -20.28
C ASN A 18 9.26 15.32 -20.07
N LEU A 19 9.29 16.63 -19.94
CA LEU A 19 8.09 17.45 -19.78
C LEU A 19 7.29 17.48 -21.08
N ASN A 20 6.05 17.00 -21.02
CA ASN A 20 5.08 17.11 -22.11
C ASN A 20 4.08 18.23 -21.78
N CYS A 21 3.88 19.17 -22.71
CA CYS A 21 2.96 20.29 -22.53
C CYS A 21 1.83 20.26 -23.56
N PHE A 22 0.58 20.29 -23.07
CA PHE A 22 -0.61 20.44 -23.91
C PHE A 22 -1.00 21.91 -23.98
N ILE A 23 -0.89 22.53 -25.16
CA ILE A 23 -1.17 23.96 -25.37
C ILE A 23 -2.24 24.10 -26.47
N GLY A 24 -3.17 25.04 -26.29
CA GLY A 24 -4.28 25.24 -27.22
C GLY A 24 -5.40 26.10 -26.63
N GLY A 25 -6.31 26.56 -27.49
CA GLY A 25 -7.47 27.38 -27.11
C GLY A 25 -8.45 26.70 -26.14
N ARG A 26 -9.44 27.43 -25.65
CA ARG A 26 -10.51 26.81 -24.83
C ARG A 26 -11.30 25.81 -25.68
N GLY A 27 -11.69 24.68 -25.09
CA GLY A 27 -12.47 23.65 -25.78
C GLY A 27 -11.68 22.72 -26.71
N THR A 28 -10.36 22.88 -26.86
CA THR A 28 -9.55 22.04 -27.76
C THR A 28 -9.23 20.63 -27.22
N GLY A 29 -9.92 20.16 -26.17
CA GLY A 29 -9.73 18.81 -25.64
C GLY A 29 -8.48 18.53 -24.81
N LYS A 30 -7.67 19.54 -24.43
CA LYS A 30 -6.45 19.33 -23.60
C LYS A 30 -6.73 18.58 -22.30
N SER A 31 -7.72 19.05 -21.54
CA SER A 31 -8.11 18.40 -20.29
C SER A 31 -8.71 17.02 -20.54
N THR A 32 -9.46 16.86 -21.64
CA THR A 32 -10.02 15.58 -22.07
C THR A 32 -8.92 14.57 -22.40
N ALA A 33 -7.81 14.98 -23.03
CA ALA A 33 -6.68 14.11 -23.32
C ALA A 33 -5.98 13.62 -22.05
N LEU A 34 -5.76 14.50 -21.07
CA LEU A 34 -5.20 14.12 -19.78
C LEU A 34 -6.15 13.22 -18.97
N GLN A 35 -7.46 13.48 -19.02
CA GLN A 35 -8.46 12.62 -18.39
C GLN A 35 -8.57 11.26 -19.09
N ALA A 36 -8.45 11.19 -20.42
CA ALA A 36 -8.43 9.94 -21.17
C ALA A 36 -7.20 9.09 -20.81
N LEU A 37 -6.04 9.74 -20.62
CA LEU A 37 -4.85 9.07 -20.12
C LEU A 37 -5.09 8.49 -18.72
N ALA A 38 -5.58 9.30 -17.77
CA ALA A 38 -5.89 8.84 -16.42
C ALA A 38 -6.95 7.72 -16.39
N TYR A 39 -7.94 7.80 -17.28
CA TYR A 39 -8.97 6.80 -17.47
C TYR A 39 -8.39 5.47 -17.91
N SER A 40 -7.53 5.48 -18.95
CA SER A 40 -6.88 4.27 -19.47
C SER A 40 -6.00 3.56 -18.45
N LEU A 41 -5.38 4.34 -17.55
CA LEU A 41 -4.48 3.85 -16.51
C LEU A 41 -5.23 3.38 -15.24
N GLY A 42 -6.57 3.49 -15.20
CA GLY A 42 -7.34 3.10 -14.02
C GLY A 42 -7.21 4.05 -12.83
N VAL A 43 -6.65 5.25 -13.02
CA VAL A 43 -6.40 6.21 -11.93
C VAL A 43 -7.67 6.98 -11.58
N ARG A 44 -8.51 7.29 -12.58
CA ARG A 44 -9.80 7.98 -12.39
C ARG A 44 -10.83 7.55 -13.43
N ASP A 45 -12.07 7.40 -12.97
CA ASP A 45 -13.20 7.02 -13.81
C ASP A 45 -14.12 8.18 -14.19
N ALA A 46 -13.79 9.41 -13.75
CA ALA A 46 -14.62 10.60 -13.96
C ALA A 46 -14.96 10.91 -15.44
N LEU A 47 -14.17 10.39 -16.38
CA LEU A 47 -14.45 10.57 -17.81
C LEU A 47 -15.63 9.72 -18.29
N GLU A 48 -15.93 8.61 -17.62
CA GLU A 48 -16.96 7.63 -18.02
C GLU A 48 -18.38 8.19 -17.98
N GLU A 49 -18.64 9.10 -17.04
CA GLU A 49 -19.91 9.81 -16.86
C GLU A 49 -20.16 10.87 -17.94
N HIS A 50 -19.14 11.25 -18.70
CA HIS A 50 -19.26 12.26 -19.75
C HIS A 50 -19.58 11.63 -21.11
N ASP A 51 -20.48 12.26 -21.87
CA ASP A 51 -20.83 11.83 -23.24
C ASP A 51 -19.62 11.82 -24.19
N ASN A 52 -18.62 12.64 -23.89
CA ASN A 52 -17.38 12.77 -24.66
C ASN A 52 -16.35 11.66 -24.37
N CYS A 53 -16.69 10.70 -23.50
CA CYS A 53 -15.79 9.59 -23.15
C CYS A 53 -15.40 8.78 -24.39
N PRO A 54 -14.10 8.50 -24.61
CA PRO A 54 -13.68 7.56 -25.63
C PRO A 54 -14.32 6.19 -25.43
N GLY A 55 -14.67 5.52 -26.53
CA GLY A 55 -15.14 4.13 -26.50
C GLY A 55 -14.03 3.16 -26.09
N SER A 56 -12.80 3.41 -26.53
CA SER A 56 -11.61 2.66 -26.14
C SER A 56 -10.38 3.56 -26.07
N VAL A 57 -9.50 3.30 -25.11
CA VAL A 57 -8.20 3.96 -24.96
C VAL A 57 -7.13 2.91 -24.76
N VAL A 58 -6.06 3.00 -25.57
CA VAL A 58 -4.87 2.16 -25.46
C VAL A 58 -3.66 3.02 -25.11
N THR A 59 -3.03 2.72 -24.00
CA THR A 59 -1.85 3.43 -23.50
C THR A 59 -0.68 2.48 -23.34
N TYR A 60 0.50 2.93 -23.77
CA TYR A 60 1.74 2.20 -23.63
C TYR A 60 2.63 2.96 -22.66
N CYS A 61 3.19 2.26 -21.69
CA CYS A 61 4.07 2.78 -20.65
C CYS A 61 5.32 1.91 -20.56
N GLU A 62 6.43 2.48 -20.12
CA GLU A 62 7.67 1.78 -19.86
C GLU A 62 8.11 2.11 -18.43
N ASP A 63 8.49 1.10 -17.67
CA ASP A 63 9.04 1.30 -16.33
C ASP A 63 10.56 1.59 -16.36
N THR A 64 11.15 1.82 -15.19
CA THR A 64 12.59 2.05 -15.05
C THR A 64 13.46 0.85 -15.39
N ASN A 65 12.88 -0.36 -15.45
CA ASN A 65 13.56 -1.60 -15.80
C ASN A 65 13.45 -1.92 -17.30
N GLY A 66 12.75 -1.09 -18.08
CA GLY A 66 12.51 -1.30 -19.51
C GLY A 66 11.36 -2.27 -19.82
N ILE A 67 10.53 -2.60 -18.81
CA ILE A 67 9.34 -3.43 -18.99
C ILE A 67 8.25 -2.60 -19.66
N LEU A 68 7.73 -3.08 -20.78
CA LEU A 68 6.68 -2.41 -21.54
C LEU A 68 5.30 -2.87 -21.06
N TYR A 69 4.48 -1.92 -20.63
CA TYR A 69 3.10 -2.12 -20.22
C TYR A 69 2.15 -1.62 -21.30
N ARG A 70 1.11 -2.41 -21.59
CA ARG A 70 0.00 -2.04 -22.45
C ARG A 70 -1.28 -2.02 -21.63
N PHE A 71 -1.81 -0.84 -21.43
CA PHE A 71 -3.12 -0.56 -20.84
C PHE A 71 -4.15 -0.50 -21.95
N GLU A 72 -5.21 -1.28 -21.84
CA GLU A 72 -6.35 -1.24 -22.72
C GLU A 72 -7.61 -1.08 -21.88
N ARG A 73 -8.34 0.01 -22.10
CA ARG A 73 -9.60 0.26 -21.43
C ARG A 73 -10.71 0.55 -22.43
N THR A 74 -11.79 -0.20 -22.31
CA THR A 74 -13.02 0.01 -23.07
C THR A 74 -14.09 0.57 -22.13
N ARG A 75 -14.92 1.48 -22.64
CA ARG A 75 -16.00 2.09 -21.85
C ARG A 75 -16.92 1.03 -21.23
N GLY A 76 -17.22 1.14 -19.94
CA GLY A 76 -18.02 0.16 -19.20
C GLY A 76 -17.24 -1.07 -18.71
N SER A 77 -15.94 -1.17 -18.98
CA SER A 77 -15.09 -2.29 -18.55
C SER A 77 -13.88 -1.82 -17.74
N PRO A 78 -13.38 -2.65 -16.80
CA PRO A 78 -12.15 -2.37 -16.08
C PRO A 78 -10.94 -2.37 -17.04
N PRO A 79 -9.85 -1.65 -16.70
CA PRO A 79 -8.64 -1.65 -17.51
C PRO A 79 -7.97 -3.03 -17.51
N ILE A 80 -7.56 -3.49 -18.69
CA ILE A 80 -6.76 -4.70 -18.89
C ILE A 80 -5.31 -4.27 -19.07
N VAL A 81 -4.41 -4.84 -18.28
CA VAL A 81 -2.99 -4.48 -18.31
C VAL A 81 -2.14 -5.70 -18.66
N ARG A 82 -1.27 -5.51 -19.64
CA ARG A 82 -0.33 -6.54 -20.10
C ARG A 82 1.10 -6.03 -19.99
N ALA A 83 1.95 -6.77 -19.30
CA ALA A 83 3.38 -6.50 -19.24
C ALA A 83 4.13 -7.41 -20.21
N LYS A 84 5.12 -6.85 -20.92
CA LYS A 84 6.03 -7.58 -21.80
C LYS A 84 7.40 -7.68 -21.14
N GLU A 85 7.78 -8.89 -20.77
CA GLU A 85 9.04 -9.24 -20.10
C GLU A 85 9.72 -10.37 -20.87
N ASP A 86 10.94 -10.15 -21.36
CA ASP A 86 11.77 -11.14 -22.07
C ASP A 86 11.02 -11.96 -23.14
N GLN A 87 10.23 -11.27 -23.98
CA GLN A 87 9.37 -11.81 -25.05
C GLN A 87 8.08 -12.53 -24.58
N SER A 88 7.89 -12.71 -23.28
CA SER A 88 6.62 -13.18 -22.71
C SER A 88 5.67 -11.99 -22.46
N ILE A 89 4.38 -12.19 -22.71
CA ILE A 89 3.32 -11.23 -22.36
C ILE A 89 2.47 -11.85 -21.26
N LYS A 90 2.35 -11.17 -20.14
CA LYS A 90 1.56 -11.62 -18.98
C LYS A 90 0.50 -10.57 -18.65
N ASP A 91 -0.69 -11.03 -18.30
CA ASP A 91 -1.69 -10.15 -17.70
C ASP A 91 -1.24 -9.81 -16.27
N VAL A 92 -1.25 -8.53 -15.94
CA VAL A 92 -0.84 -8.01 -14.63
C VAL A 92 -1.96 -7.20 -13.99
N PRO A 93 -1.97 -7.06 -12.66
CA PRO A 93 -2.91 -6.18 -11.97
C PRO A 93 -2.86 -4.73 -12.49
N ALA A 94 -3.97 -4.00 -12.38
CA ALA A 94 -4.08 -2.63 -12.87
C ALA A 94 -3.16 -1.64 -12.11
N ASP A 95 -2.82 -1.97 -10.87
CA ASP A 95 -1.92 -1.22 -9.99
C ASP A 95 -0.44 -1.59 -10.17
N ALA A 96 -0.10 -2.48 -11.11
CA ALA A 96 1.27 -2.90 -11.39
C ALA A 96 2.17 -1.75 -11.90
N PHE A 97 1.57 -0.70 -12.48
CA PHE A 97 2.28 0.52 -12.88
C PHE A 97 1.69 1.72 -12.13
N ARG A 98 2.42 2.20 -11.11
CA ARG A 98 1.95 3.34 -10.31
C ARG A 98 2.08 4.64 -11.09
N VAL A 99 0.97 5.36 -11.21
CA VAL A 99 0.92 6.68 -11.83
C VAL A 99 0.32 7.70 -10.88
N GLU A 100 0.98 8.85 -10.78
CA GLU A 100 0.50 9.99 -10.03
C GLU A 100 -0.30 10.91 -10.97
N PHE A 101 -1.53 11.22 -10.58
CA PHE A 101 -2.40 12.11 -11.33
C PHE A 101 -2.95 13.21 -10.42
N PHE A 102 -2.65 14.46 -10.79
CA PHE A 102 -3.14 15.65 -10.11
C PHE A 102 -4.06 16.44 -11.03
N ALA A 103 -5.35 16.44 -10.70
CA ALA A 103 -6.31 17.30 -11.38
C ALA A 103 -6.23 18.74 -10.88
N GLN A 104 -7.00 19.59 -11.56
CA GLN A 104 -7.06 21.00 -11.25
C GLN A 104 -7.60 21.22 -9.83
N GLY A 105 -6.75 21.78 -8.97
CA GLY A 105 -7.11 22.14 -7.60
C GLY A 105 -6.76 21.09 -6.54
N ASP A 106 -6.41 19.87 -6.92
CA ASP A 106 -6.10 18.77 -5.97
C ASP A 106 -4.99 19.16 -5.00
N LEU A 107 -3.86 19.64 -5.51
CA LEU A 107 -2.71 20.01 -4.68
C LEU A 107 -3.02 21.23 -3.80
N ALA A 108 -3.84 22.15 -4.31
CA ALA A 108 -4.24 23.33 -3.55
C ALA A 108 -5.17 22.96 -2.40
N GLU A 109 -6.04 21.96 -2.57
CA GLU A 109 -6.90 21.44 -1.51
C GLU A 109 -6.08 20.83 -0.37
N VAL A 110 -5.10 19.99 -0.70
CA VAL A 110 -4.17 19.40 0.28
C VAL A 110 -3.36 20.49 0.98
N ALA A 111 -2.93 21.54 0.26
CA ALA A 111 -2.09 22.61 0.80
C ALA A 111 -2.84 23.67 1.64
N LYS A 112 -4.17 23.81 1.52
CA LYS A 112 -4.94 24.91 2.15
C LYS A 112 -4.82 24.96 3.68
N ASN A 113 -4.84 23.82 4.36
CA ASN A 113 -4.65 23.75 5.82
C ASN A 113 -4.35 22.30 6.27
N PRO A 114 -3.08 21.90 6.26
CA PRO A 114 -2.68 20.54 6.63
C PRO A 114 -3.12 20.14 8.05
N LEU A 115 -3.22 21.11 8.96
CA LEU A 115 -3.64 20.90 10.34
C LEU A 115 -5.17 20.77 10.51
N LYS A 116 -5.99 21.28 9.57
CA LYS A 116 -7.45 21.14 9.65
C LYS A 116 -7.90 19.78 9.15
N ASN A 117 -7.24 19.25 8.12
CA ASN A 117 -7.55 17.94 7.52
C ASN A 117 -6.27 17.08 7.45
N PRO A 118 -5.73 16.62 8.60
CA PRO A 118 -4.50 15.82 8.62
C PRO A 118 -4.66 14.51 7.83
N LYS A 119 -5.89 13.98 7.72
CA LYS A 119 -6.21 12.81 6.90
C LYS A 119 -5.91 13.02 5.42
N LEU A 120 -6.24 14.18 4.85
CA LEU A 120 -5.97 14.45 3.43
C LEU A 120 -4.47 14.51 3.13
N LEU A 121 -3.68 15.04 4.07
CA LEU A 121 -2.22 15.01 3.97
C LEU A 121 -1.69 13.58 4.13
N GLN A 122 -2.21 12.83 5.09
CA GLN A 122 -1.79 11.44 5.32
C GLN A 122 -2.11 10.57 4.09
N ASP A 123 -3.33 10.63 3.57
CA ASP A 123 -3.74 9.90 2.37
C ASP A 123 -2.92 10.31 1.13
N PHE A 124 -2.47 11.57 1.06
CA PHE A 124 -1.55 12.02 0.02
C PHE A 124 -0.17 11.38 0.21
N LEU A 125 0.40 11.42 1.42
CA LEU A 125 1.71 10.83 1.70
C LEU A 125 1.72 9.29 1.54
N ASP A 126 0.65 8.62 1.97
CA ASP A 126 0.51 7.16 1.86
C ASP A 126 0.43 6.70 0.39
N ARG A 127 -0.07 7.55 -0.53
CA ARG A 127 0.03 7.29 -1.98
C ARG A 127 1.45 7.41 -2.51
N HIS A 128 2.25 8.31 -1.94
CA HIS A 128 3.61 8.62 -2.39
C HIS A 128 4.70 7.74 -1.75
N ILE A 129 4.38 7.02 -0.68
CA ILE A 129 5.32 6.16 0.03
C ILE A 129 4.81 4.73 -0.07
N ALA A 130 5.66 3.79 -0.47
CA ALA A 130 5.34 2.37 -0.48
C ALA A 130 5.29 1.82 0.97
N ILE A 131 4.26 2.19 1.73
CA ILE A 131 4.08 1.74 3.13
C ILE A 131 3.18 0.49 3.19
N ASN A 132 2.37 0.22 2.16
CA ASN A 132 1.41 -0.88 2.18
C ASN A 132 2.07 -2.24 2.48
N ASP A 133 3.20 -2.54 1.85
CA ASP A 133 3.94 -3.79 2.09
C ASP A 133 4.40 -3.90 3.55
N LEU A 134 4.77 -2.77 4.17
CA LEU A 134 5.16 -2.70 5.58
C LEU A 134 3.95 -2.86 6.52
N GLN A 135 2.79 -2.34 6.13
CA GLN A 135 1.54 -2.51 6.89
C GLN A 135 1.03 -3.95 6.85
N GLU A 136 1.14 -4.62 5.70
CA GLU A 136 0.80 -6.04 5.59
C GLU A 136 1.73 -6.90 6.47
N GLN A 137 3.04 -6.60 6.46
CA GLN A 137 4.00 -7.26 7.35
C GLN A 137 3.69 -7.01 8.83
N GLU A 138 3.34 -5.79 9.21
CA GLU A 138 2.93 -5.47 10.58
C GLU A 138 1.69 -6.27 10.99
N GLN A 139 0.66 -6.34 10.14
CA GLN A 139 -0.54 -7.12 10.41
C GLN A 139 -0.26 -8.61 10.53
N GLN A 140 0.60 -9.17 9.69
CA GLN A 140 1.02 -10.57 9.77
C GLN A 140 1.72 -10.85 11.11
N LEU A 141 2.67 -10.01 11.51
CA LEU A 141 3.38 -10.14 12.79
C LEU A 141 2.42 -10.03 13.99
N LEU A 142 1.43 -9.13 13.94
CA LEU A 142 0.41 -9.01 14.98
C LEU A 142 -0.48 -10.25 15.06
N GLN A 143 -0.85 -10.85 13.93
CA GLN A 143 -1.60 -12.10 13.91
C GLN A 143 -0.77 -13.25 14.50
N GLU A 144 0.50 -13.37 14.14
CA GLU A 144 1.41 -14.37 14.71
C GLU A 144 1.57 -14.20 16.22
N LEU A 145 1.79 -12.97 16.70
CA LEU A 145 1.89 -12.68 18.14
C LEU A 145 0.59 -13.05 18.87
N THR A 146 -0.56 -12.75 18.29
CA THR A 146 -1.86 -13.09 18.85
C THR A 146 -2.03 -14.61 18.95
N GLN A 147 -1.66 -15.34 17.89
CA GLN A 147 -1.72 -16.80 17.86
C GLN A 147 -0.77 -17.45 18.87
N ASN A 148 0.47 -16.96 18.95
CA ASN A 148 1.46 -17.40 19.94
C ASN A 148 0.96 -17.17 21.36
N SER A 149 0.35 -16.01 21.63
CA SER A 149 -0.22 -15.70 22.95
C SER A 149 -1.37 -16.66 23.32
N ALA A 150 -2.24 -16.99 22.36
CA ALA A 150 -3.35 -17.92 22.57
C ALA A 150 -2.84 -19.35 22.87
N GLN A 151 -1.81 -19.81 22.15
CA GLN A 151 -1.17 -21.10 22.39
C GLN A 151 -0.53 -21.17 23.78
N LEU A 152 0.17 -20.12 24.21
CA LEU A 152 0.76 -20.06 25.56
C LEU A 152 -0.30 -20.11 26.66
N VAL A 153 -1.43 -19.43 26.47
CA VAL A 153 -2.56 -19.50 27.42
C VAL A 153 -3.14 -20.91 27.47
N PHE A 154 -3.30 -21.57 26.33
CA PHE A 154 -3.76 -22.96 26.26
C PHE A 154 -2.81 -23.92 26.98
N VAL A 155 -1.51 -23.87 26.68
CA VAL A 155 -0.49 -24.73 27.30
C VAL A 155 -0.41 -24.48 28.81
N ARG A 156 -0.45 -23.21 29.26
CA ARG A 156 -0.51 -22.89 30.70
C ARG A 156 -1.79 -23.40 31.36
N GLY A 157 -2.92 -23.37 30.67
CA GLY A 157 -4.17 -23.96 31.13
C GLY A 157 -4.06 -25.47 31.31
N ALA A 158 -3.51 -26.17 30.32
CA ALA A 158 -3.28 -27.61 30.35
C ALA A 158 -2.29 -28.04 31.45
N ILE A 159 -1.22 -27.27 31.67
CA ILE A 159 -0.28 -27.51 32.78
C ILE A 159 -1.00 -27.33 34.13
N ARG A 160 -1.83 -26.29 34.29
CA ARG A 160 -2.61 -26.08 35.53
C ARG A 160 -3.60 -27.19 35.81
N THR A 161 -4.30 -27.71 34.80
CA THR A 161 -5.24 -28.84 34.98
C THR A 161 -4.51 -30.17 35.17
N GLY A 162 -3.38 -30.40 34.50
CA GLY A 162 -2.53 -31.58 34.68
C GLY A 162 -1.80 -31.63 36.03
N SER A 163 -1.43 -30.48 36.59
CA SER A 163 -0.75 -30.39 37.90
C SER A 163 -1.65 -30.77 39.09
N SER A 164 -2.98 -30.76 38.90
CA SER A 164 -3.93 -31.18 39.93
C SER A 164 -4.06 -32.71 40.08
N VAL A 165 -3.52 -33.49 39.13
CA VAL A 165 -3.69 -34.95 39.10
C VAL A 165 -2.52 -35.70 39.74
N HIS A 166 -1.39 -35.05 40.05
CA HIS A 166 -0.15 -35.75 40.43
C HIS A 166 0.27 -35.66 41.92
N ARG A 167 -0.63 -35.29 42.85
CA ARG A 167 -0.31 -35.29 44.31
C ARG A 167 -0.95 -36.44 45.10
N SER A 168 -1.81 -37.27 44.51
CA SER A 168 -2.37 -38.45 45.18
C SER A 168 -1.98 -39.72 44.44
N THR A 169 -1.39 -40.65 45.19
CA THR A 169 -1.09 -42.04 44.84
C THR A 169 0.33 -42.31 44.35
N ILE A 170 1.29 -42.25 45.28
CA ILE A 170 2.45 -43.15 45.23
C ILE A 170 2.12 -44.35 46.13
N GLN A 171 1.40 -45.32 45.57
CA GLN A 171 1.44 -46.73 45.99
C GLN A 171 0.93 -47.56 44.81
N GLY A 172 1.82 -48.39 44.25
CA GLY A 172 1.49 -49.36 43.20
C GLY A 172 1.98 -48.96 41.81
N SER A 173 3.15 -49.51 41.45
CA SER A 173 3.54 -50.00 40.11
C SER A 173 2.87 -49.37 38.88
N VAL A 174 3.66 -48.79 37.98
CA VAL A 174 3.70 -49.17 36.54
C VAL A 174 4.74 -48.33 35.78
N SER A 175 5.60 -49.07 35.09
CA SER A 175 6.34 -48.83 33.84
C SER A 175 6.91 -47.45 33.51
N ILE A 176 8.24 -47.43 33.49
CA ILE A 176 9.13 -46.48 32.83
C ILE A 176 8.73 -46.34 31.35
N VAL A 177 8.44 -45.12 30.91
CA VAL A 177 8.69 -44.68 29.52
C VAL A 177 9.51 -43.40 29.61
N GLN A 178 10.76 -43.52 29.17
CA GLN A 178 11.78 -42.49 29.21
C GLN A 178 11.99 -41.94 27.81
N MET A 179 11.74 -40.64 27.63
CA MET A 179 12.37 -39.77 26.63
C MET A 179 12.66 -38.47 27.40
N GLY A 180 13.89 -38.23 27.88
CA GLY A 180 14.94 -37.52 27.12
C GLY A 180 14.56 -36.04 27.02
N SER A 181 15.21 -35.05 27.62
CA SER A 181 16.57 -34.94 28.17
C SER A 181 16.62 -33.72 29.10
N VAL A 182 17.47 -33.85 30.11
CA VAL A 182 17.82 -32.88 31.16
C VAL A 182 18.34 -31.56 30.59
N LEU A 183 17.85 -30.43 31.11
CA LEU A 183 18.69 -29.25 31.39
C LEU A 183 18.27 -28.64 32.74
N ASN A 184 19.19 -28.76 33.70
CA ASN A 184 19.18 -28.18 35.04
C ASN A 184 19.22 -26.65 34.99
N GLY A 185 18.56 -25.98 35.95
CA GLY A 185 18.81 -24.55 36.21
C GLY A 185 17.82 -23.91 37.17
N GLN A 186 18.08 -24.07 38.47
CA GLN A 186 17.74 -23.23 39.62
C GLN A 186 16.58 -22.22 39.54
N GLU A 187 15.64 -22.41 40.47
CA GLU A 187 14.74 -21.39 41.01
C GLU A 187 15.53 -20.26 41.72
N ASP A 188 15.07 -19.03 41.50
CA ASP A 188 14.90 -17.93 42.47
C ASP A 188 15.26 -16.56 41.86
N GLY A 189 14.28 -15.66 41.82
CA GLY A 189 14.47 -14.27 41.39
C GLY A 189 13.17 -13.50 41.30
N SER A 190 12.85 -12.77 42.36
CA SER A 190 11.74 -11.84 42.51
C SER A 190 11.57 -10.88 41.31
N ILE A 191 10.41 -10.91 40.65
CA ILE A 191 10.05 -9.91 39.63
C ILE A 191 9.55 -8.66 40.35
N SER A 192 10.41 -7.65 40.43
CA SER A 192 10.03 -6.27 40.79
C SER A 192 9.46 -5.58 39.55
N ILE A 193 8.18 -5.22 39.59
CA ILE A 193 7.52 -4.45 38.52
C ILE A 193 7.93 -2.98 38.71
N LEU A 194 8.84 -2.52 37.87
CA LEU A 194 9.24 -1.12 37.79
C LEU A 194 8.30 -0.40 36.81
N LEU A 195 7.25 0.23 37.32
CA LEU A 195 6.41 1.15 36.54
C LEU A 195 7.25 2.38 36.18
N ARG A 196 7.76 2.42 34.95
CA ARG A 196 8.40 3.61 34.39
C ARG A 196 7.37 4.43 33.65
N ASP A 197 6.93 5.50 34.31
CA ASP A 197 6.17 6.58 33.71
C ASP A 197 7.03 7.24 32.62
N ARG A 198 6.55 7.27 31.37
CA ARG A 198 7.24 7.95 30.25
C ARG A 198 6.49 9.24 29.92
N PRO A 199 7.11 10.43 30.06
CA PRO A 199 6.52 11.65 29.55
C PRO A 199 6.76 11.81 28.05
N HIS A 200 5.77 12.41 27.40
CA HIS A 200 5.68 12.78 25.99
C HIS A 200 6.98 13.32 25.38
N ARG A 201 7.45 12.70 24.29
CA ARG A 201 8.43 13.29 23.36
C ARG A 201 8.03 12.98 21.92
N TYR A 202 7.22 13.85 21.33
CA TYR A 202 6.97 13.86 19.87
C TYR A 202 7.29 15.20 19.18
N ASP A 203 7.76 16.24 19.89
CA ASP A 203 7.85 17.59 19.30
C ASP A 203 9.20 17.98 18.68
N ARG A 204 10.27 17.19 18.83
CA ARG A 204 11.60 17.58 18.30
C ARG A 204 11.95 17.01 16.92
N TRP A 205 11.26 15.96 16.47
CA TRP A 205 11.67 15.26 15.24
C TRP A 205 11.04 15.89 13.97
N LEU A 206 9.81 16.39 14.06
CA LEU A 206 9.11 17.06 12.94
C LEU A 206 9.77 18.37 12.48
N ASN A 207 10.39 19.12 13.41
CA ASN A 207 11.00 20.41 13.09
C ASN A 207 12.35 20.31 12.36
N SER A 208 13.00 19.13 12.37
CA SER A 208 14.27 18.93 11.66
C SER A 208 14.06 18.54 10.18
N LEU A 209 12.93 17.93 9.84
CA LEU A 209 12.66 17.43 8.48
C LEU A 209 12.08 18.53 7.56
N LEU A 210 11.37 19.51 8.12
CA LEU A 210 10.74 20.59 7.34
C LEU A 210 11.71 21.71 6.89
N LYS A 211 12.94 21.77 7.41
CA LYS A 211 13.87 22.88 7.10
C LYS A 211 14.76 22.67 5.86
N ASN A 212 14.89 21.46 5.32
CA ASN A 212 15.95 21.19 4.34
C ASN A 212 15.53 20.89 2.89
N HIS A 213 14.26 20.76 2.53
CA HIS A 213 13.93 20.23 1.18
C HIS A 213 12.82 20.89 0.35
N LEU A 214 12.37 22.12 0.65
CA LEU A 214 11.39 22.79 -0.21
C LEU A 214 11.95 24.07 -0.85
N ARG A 215 12.72 23.89 -1.92
CA ARG A 215 12.81 24.92 -2.97
C ARG A 215 11.56 24.81 -3.83
N VAL A 216 10.59 25.66 -3.53
CA VAL A 216 9.37 25.83 -4.33
C VAL A 216 9.77 26.45 -5.67
N ILE A 217 9.64 25.69 -6.76
CA ILE A 217 9.55 26.26 -8.10
C ILE A 217 8.06 26.41 -8.40
N ARG A 218 7.66 27.67 -8.56
CA ARG A 218 6.31 28.09 -8.92
C ARG A 218 6.21 28.09 -10.45
N ILE A 219 5.15 27.49 -10.98
CA ILE A 219 4.62 27.82 -12.31
C ILE A 219 3.55 28.90 -12.09
#